data_AF-A0A535Y535-F1
#
_entry.id   AF-A0A535Y535-F1
#
_cell.length_a   1.000
_cell.length_b   1.000
_cell.length_c   1.000
_cell.angle_alpha   90.00
_cell.angle_beta   90.00
_cell.angle_gamma   90.00
#
_symmetry.space_group_name_H-M   'P 1'
#
loop_
_entity.id
_entity.type
_entity.pdbx_description
1 polymer ?
#
loop_
_entity_poly.entity_id
_entity_poly.type
_entity_poly.pdbx_seq_one_letter_code
_entity_poly.pdbx_strand_id
1 'polypeptide(L)'
;MLGRVPEGRRPRQGDPADQARHHDALRPAVRNPRVSSEALVPSPHRGEGEGEGRESREYRWRMPANWWTRSRRYFLYVVREFTALPLALWLLWLLVEIKRAGDGPARYSPHGSAAFVVFSVIVLLFALYHSFTFLTLAGTIIHLRFIDRPVPASLIVLSQFALWAVASGVIAFVLIWFGR
;
A
#
# COMPACT_ATOMS: atom_id res chain seq x y z
N MET A 1 21.67 -9.27 15.91
CA MET A 1 21.25 -10.41 16.75
C MET A 1 19.96 -10.04 17.42
N LEU A 2 18.83 -10.51 16.89
CA LEU A 2 17.54 -10.39 17.56
C LEU A 2 17.18 -11.76 18.12
N GLY A 3 16.63 -11.71 19.32
CA GLY A 3 16.53 -12.80 20.27
C GLY A 3 15.82 -14.02 19.72
N ARG A 4 16.40 -15.17 20.05
CA ARG A 4 15.75 -16.47 20.00
C ARG A 4 14.48 -16.40 20.83
N VAL A 5 13.33 -16.71 20.24
CA VAL A 5 12.15 -17.11 21.00
C VAL A 5 12.01 -18.63 20.83
N PRO A 6 12.23 -19.43 21.89
CA PRO A 6 12.06 -20.87 21.83
C PRO A 6 10.57 -21.21 21.85
N GLU A 7 10.11 -21.91 20.82
CA GLU A 7 8.74 -22.43 20.74
C GLU A 7 8.61 -23.69 21.60
N GLY A 8 8.52 -23.47 22.91
CA GLY A 8 8.16 -24.48 23.91
C GLY A 8 6.66 -24.38 24.22
N ARG A 9 5.84 -25.25 23.63
CA ARG A 9 4.46 -25.46 24.07
C ARG A 9 4.46 -25.87 25.54
N ARG A 10 3.93 -25.00 26.41
CA ARG A 10 3.27 -25.41 27.66
C ARG A 10 1.79 -24.99 27.59
N PRO A 11 0.84 -25.87 27.90
CA PRO A 11 -0.56 -25.51 28.02
C PRO A 11 -0.75 -24.77 29.36
N ARG A 12 -1.43 -23.61 29.31
CA ARG A 12 -1.74 -22.65 30.39
C ARG A 12 -0.80 -21.44 30.52
N GLN A 13 -1.01 -20.43 29.67
CA GLN A 13 -0.85 -19.02 30.08
C GLN A 13 -1.63 -18.13 29.09
N GLY A 14 -2.25 -17.06 29.61
CA GLY A 14 -3.28 -16.26 28.94
C GLY A 14 -2.88 -15.53 27.67
N ASP A 15 -3.91 -14.97 27.04
CA ASP A 15 -3.95 -14.35 25.71
C ASP A 15 -2.86 -13.28 25.48
N PRO A 16 -1.96 -13.44 24.49
CA PRO A 16 -0.85 -12.51 24.20
C PRO A 16 -1.27 -11.27 23.39
N ALA A 17 -2.56 -11.06 23.12
CA ALA A 17 -3.04 -9.91 22.33
C ALA A 17 -2.93 -8.54 23.02
N ASP A 18 -2.76 -8.49 24.35
CA ASP A 18 -2.83 -7.23 25.13
C ASP A 18 -1.47 -6.55 25.42
N GLN A 19 -0.33 -7.19 25.16
CA GLN A 19 0.98 -6.64 25.60
C GLN A 19 1.75 -5.81 24.56
N ALA A 20 1.25 -5.66 23.34
CA ALA A 20 1.98 -4.97 22.27
C ALA A 20 1.83 -3.43 22.25
N ARG A 21 1.20 -2.80 23.27
CA ARG A 21 0.88 -1.36 23.23
C ARG A 21 1.76 -0.43 24.05
N HIS A 22 2.65 -0.92 24.88
CA HIS A 22 3.48 -0.05 25.69
C HIS A 22 4.88 -0.65 25.84
N HIS A 23 5.85 -0.12 25.08
CA HIS A 23 7.14 0.34 25.57
C HIS A 23 8.24 0.38 24.49
N ASP A 24 8.81 1.58 24.39
CA ASP A 24 10.22 1.86 24.16
C ASP A 24 10.78 1.88 22.73
N ALA A 25 10.60 3.06 22.16
CA ALA A 25 11.62 3.73 21.35
C ALA A 25 12.97 3.86 22.10
N LEU A 26 14.04 4.02 21.31
CA LEU A 26 15.40 4.43 21.67
C LEU A 26 16.36 3.29 22.11
N ARG A 27 17.16 2.77 21.17
CA ARG A 27 18.63 2.69 21.32
C ARG A 27 19.36 2.33 20.00
N PRO A 28 20.58 2.88 19.75
CA PRO A 28 21.34 2.68 18.52
C PRO A 28 22.15 1.38 18.56
N ALA A 29 22.46 0.85 17.37
CA ALA A 29 23.28 -0.36 17.19
C ALA A 29 24.73 -0.14 17.64
N VAL A 30 25.07 -0.56 18.85
CA VAL A 30 26.45 -0.69 19.32
C VAL A 30 27.05 -1.95 18.69
N ARG A 31 27.91 -1.72 17.70
CA ARG A 31 28.84 -2.69 17.12
C ARG A 31 29.93 -2.94 18.16
N ASN A 32 30.04 -4.16 18.69
CA ASN A 32 31.20 -4.57 19.48
C ASN A 32 31.88 -5.81 18.86
N PRO A 33 33.21 -5.93 19.04
CA PRO A 33 34.11 -6.62 18.13
C PRO A 33 34.34 -8.07 18.56
N ARG A 34 34.85 -8.87 17.60
CA ARG A 34 35.43 -10.19 17.81
C ARG A 34 36.30 -10.24 19.08
N VAL A 35 36.02 -11.21 19.94
CA VAL A 35 36.98 -11.82 20.87
C VAL A 35 37.09 -13.27 20.37
N SER A 36 38.07 -13.54 19.50
CA SER A 36 39.38 -14.11 19.85
C SER A 36 39.21 -15.48 20.51
N SER A 37 39.31 -16.48 19.65
CA SER A 37 39.65 -17.87 19.92
C SER A 37 40.98 -17.99 20.69
N GLU A 38 41.12 -19.11 21.40
CA GLU A 38 42.23 -19.54 22.28
C GLU A 38 42.10 -19.03 23.73
N ALA A 39 42.06 -19.87 24.77
CA ALA A 39 42.41 -21.28 24.93
C ALA A 39 41.75 -21.86 26.19
N LEU A 40 41.83 -23.19 26.32
CA LEU A 40 42.23 -23.93 27.54
C LEU A 40 41.26 -25.05 28.01
N VAL A 41 41.84 -26.26 28.03
CA VAL A 41 41.50 -27.51 28.73
C VAL A 41 40.56 -28.52 28.03
N PRO A 42 41.08 -29.69 27.59
CA PRO A 42 40.28 -30.86 27.28
C PRO A 42 40.06 -31.72 28.54
N SER A 43 38.80 -31.98 28.90
CA SER A 43 38.45 -33.00 29.90
C SER A 43 38.02 -34.29 29.19
N PRO A 44 38.59 -35.46 29.53
CA PRO A 44 38.31 -36.71 28.85
C PRO A 44 37.25 -37.52 29.62
N HIS A 45 35.97 -37.40 29.25
CA HIS A 45 34.96 -38.37 29.68
C HIS A 45 33.97 -38.71 28.55
N ARG A 46 34.28 -39.83 27.89
CA ARG A 46 33.40 -40.96 27.58
C ARG A 46 31.92 -40.63 27.31
N GLY A 47 31.54 -40.78 26.04
CA GLY A 47 30.16 -40.89 25.58
C GLY A 47 30.13 -40.87 24.06
N GLU A 48 30.28 -42.05 23.45
CA GLU A 48 29.92 -42.26 22.06
C GLU A 48 28.45 -41.85 21.89
N GLY A 49 28.22 -40.97 20.92
CA GLY A 49 26.92 -40.41 20.63
C GLY A 49 27.12 -39.45 19.48
N GLU A 50 27.13 -40.01 18.28
CA GLU A 50 27.08 -39.28 17.02
C GLU A 50 25.95 -38.24 17.09
N GLY A 51 26.32 -37.00 17.37
CA GLY A 51 25.44 -35.86 17.26
C GLY A 51 25.25 -35.57 15.78
N GLU A 52 24.39 -36.35 15.12
CA GLU A 52 23.82 -35.97 13.82
C GLU A 52 23.34 -34.53 13.94
N GLY A 53 24.01 -33.65 13.20
CA GLY A 53 23.62 -32.25 13.07
C GLY A 53 22.18 -32.21 12.57
N ARG A 54 21.24 -31.90 13.47
CA ARG A 54 19.87 -31.59 13.08
C ARG A 54 19.90 -30.25 12.34
N GLU A 55 20.10 -30.32 11.03
CA GLU A 55 19.89 -29.20 10.13
C GLU A 55 18.44 -28.72 10.33
N SER A 56 18.30 -27.50 10.84
CA SER A 56 16.99 -26.87 10.98
C SER A 56 16.43 -26.64 9.59
N ARG A 57 15.49 -27.50 9.15
CA ARG A 57 14.76 -27.30 7.90
C ARG A 57 14.00 -25.98 7.99
N GLU A 58 14.50 -24.98 7.26
CA GLU A 58 13.82 -23.69 7.13
C GLU A 58 12.49 -23.90 6.41
N TYR A 59 11.40 -23.55 7.09
CA TYR A 59 10.09 -23.59 6.48
C TYR A 59 9.94 -22.42 5.50
N ARG A 60 10.05 -22.73 4.20
CA ARG A 60 9.89 -21.74 3.14
C ARG A 60 8.40 -21.48 2.91
N TRP A 61 7.87 -20.42 3.54
CA TRP A 61 6.50 -19.98 3.29
C TRP A 61 6.33 -19.64 1.80
N ARG A 62 5.42 -20.32 1.11
CA ARG A 62 5.00 -19.98 -0.25
C ARG A 62 3.71 -19.16 -0.18
N MET A 63 3.76 -17.93 -0.69
CA MET A 63 2.56 -17.10 -0.79
C MET A 63 1.65 -17.66 -1.91
N PRO A 64 0.40 -18.04 -1.63
CA PRO A 64 -0.49 -18.58 -2.64
C PRO A 64 -1.03 -17.46 -3.55
N ALA A 65 -1.27 -17.73 -4.83
CA ALA A 65 -1.70 -16.70 -5.81
C ALA A 65 -3.04 -16.02 -5.46
N ASN A 66 -3.90 -16.68 -4.69
CA ASN A 66 -5.16 -16.17 -4.17
C ASN A 66 -5.04 -15.45 -2.82
N TRP A 67 -3.83 -15.05 -2.41
CA TRP A 67 -3.60 -14.35 -1.14
C TRP A 67 -4.49 -13.11 -0.96
N TRP A 68 -4.83 -12.44 -2.06
CA TRP A 68 -5.58 -11.20 -2.08
C TRP A 68 -7.07 -11.36 -1.78
N THR A 69 -7.65 -12.55 -1.96
CA THR A 69 -9.07 -12.82 -1.61
C THR A 69 -9.25 -13.16 -0.13
N ARG A 70 -8.14 -13.36 0.60
CA ARG A 70 -8.16 -13.79 2.00
C ARG A 70 -8.62 -12.71 2.97
N SER A 71 -8.53 -11.44 2.59
CA SER A 71 -9.04 -10.33 3.40
C SER A 71 -9.65 -9.23 2.55
N ARG A 72 -10.68 -8.55 3.08
CA ARG A 72 -11.30 -7.39 2.42
C ARG A 72 -10.28 -6.27 2.14
N ARG A 73 -9.28 -6.09 3.02
CA ARG A 73 -8.25 -5.05 2.86
C ARG A 73 -7.33 -5.36 1.68
N TYR A 74 -6.91 -6.62 1.51
CA TYR A 74 -6.10 -7.04 0.36
C TYR A 74 -6.90 -6.98 -0.94
N PHE A 75 -8.17 -7.36 -0.91
CA PHE A 75 -9.06 -7.23 -2.06
C PHE A 75 -9.18 -5.77 -2.51
N LEU A 76 -9.49 -4.85 -1.59
CA LEU A 76 -9.60 -3.42 -1.91
C LEU A 76 -8.29 -2.81 -2.40
N TYR A 77 -7.15 -3.29 -1.92
CA TYR A 77 -5.82 -2.94 -2.44
C TYR A 77 -5.66 -3.37 -3.90
N VAL A 78 -5.97 -4.63 -4.24
CA VAL A 78 -5.88 -5.10 -5.63
C VAL A 78 -6.86 -4.36 -6.53
N VAL A 79 -8.09 -4.11 -6.07
CA VAL A 79 -9.08 -3.31 -6.81
C VAL A 79 -8.57 -1.88 -7.05
N ARG A 80 -7.91 -1.28 -6.06
CA ARG A 80 -7.26 0.04 -6.22
C ARG A 80 -6.24 0.00 -7.34
N GLU A 81 -5.32 -0.96 -7.34
CA GLU A 81 -4.32 -1.07 -8.42
C GLU A 81 -4.98 -1.34 -9.78
N PHE A 82 -6.04 -2.15 -9.80
CA PHE A 82 -6.77 -2.48 -11.02
C PHE A 82 -7.41 -1.25 -11.68
N THR A 83 -7.79 -0.22 -10.91
CA THR A 83 -8.39 1.01 -11.48
C THR A 83 -7.50 1.73 -12.50
N ALA A 84 -6.18 1.51 -12.47
CA ALA A 84 -5.25 2.10 -13.44
C ALA A 84 -5.51 1.62 -14.89
N LEU A 85 -5.98 0.39 -15.08
CA LEU A 85 -6.25 -0.17 -16.42
C LEU A 85 -7.41 0.54 -17.15
N PRO A 86 -8.64 0.62 -16.59
CA PRO A 86 -9.73 1.34 -17.24
C PRO A 86 -9.42 2.83 -17.42
N LEU A 87 -8.73 3.44 -16.46
CA LEU A 87 -8.25 4.83 -16.56
C LEU A 87 -7.30 5.02 -17.75
N ALA A 88 -6.28 4.16 -17.89
CA ALA A 88 -5.33 4.24 -18.99
C ALA A 88 -6.00 4.03 -20.35
N LEU A 89 -6.90 3.05 -20.46
CA LEU A 89 -7.66 2.80 -21.68
C LEU A 89 -8.52 4.02 -22.07
N TRP A 90 -9.18 4.64 -21.11
CA TRP A 90 -9.99 5.82 -21.36
C TRP A 90 -9.14 7.04 -21.73
N LEU A 91 -7.96 7.22 -21.12
CA LEU A 91 -7.02 8.29 -21.50
C LEU A 91 -6.46 8.09 -22.91
N LEU A 92 -6.15 6.85 -23.31
CA LEU A 92 -5.76 6.53 -24.68
C LEU A 92 -6.89 6.87 -25.66
N TRP A 93 -8.13 6.56 -25.31
CA TRP A 93 -9.29 6.93 -26.11
C TRP A 93 -9.45 8.46 -26.22
N LEU A 94 -9.31 9.18 -25.10
CA LEU A 94 -9.33 10.64 -25.08
C LEU A 94 -8.28 11.23 -26.04
N LEU A 95 -7.09 10.63 -26.11
CA LEU A 95 -6.04 11.08 -27.02
C LEU A 95 -6.42 10.88 -28.50
N VAL A 96 -7.09 9.77 -28.82
CA VAL A 96 -7.64 9.52 -30.15
C VAL A 96 -8.73 10.54 -30.51
N GLU A 97 -9.61 10.87 -29.56
CA GLU A 97 -10.63 11.92 -29.73
C GLU A 97 -10.02 13.30 -29.96
N ILE A 98 -9.00 13.68 -29.19
CA ILE A 98 -8.27 14.95 -29.39
C ILE A 98 -7.66 15.01 -30.79
N LYS A 99 -7.04 13.91 -31.25
CA LYS A 99 -6.49 13.84 -32.61
C LYS A 99 -7.59 14.02 -33.67
N ARG A 100 -8.73 13.34 -33.51
CA ARG A 100 -9.88 13.44 -34.43
C ARG A 100 -10.49 14.85 -34.44
N ALA A 101 -10.56 15.50 -33.29
CA ALA A 101 -11.02 16.89 -33.18
C ALA A 101 -10.07 17.87 -33.90
N GLY A 102 -8.76 17.58 -33.92
CA GLY A 102 -7.75 18.33 -34.66
C GLY A 102 -7.84 18.19 -36.19
N ASP A 103 -8.38 17.06 -36.69
CA ASP A 103 -8.52 16.78 -38.14
C ASP A 103 -9.67 17.57 -38.82
N GLY A 104 -10.39 18.41 -38.07
CA GLY A 104 -11.40 19.34 -38.56
C GLY A 104 -12.85 18.87 -38.40
N PRO A 105 -13.82 19.80 -38.28
CA PRO A 105 -15.21 19.50 -37.93
C PRO A 105 -15.96 18.67 -38.99
N ALA A 106 -15.48 18.63 -40.23
CA ALA A 106 -16.11 17.87 -41.32
C ALA A 106 -15.89 16.34 -41.23
N ARG A 107 -14.95 15.88 -40.39
CA ARG A 107 -14.64 14.45 -40.21
C ARG A 107 -14.83 13.98 -38.76
N TYR A 108 -15.32 14.86 -37.90
CA TYR A 108 -15.63 14.56 -36.51
C TYR A 108 -16.99 13.84 -36.40
N SER A 109 -16.95 12.52 -36.26
CA SER A 109 -18.11 11.73 -35.85
C SER A 109 -17.89 11.29 -34.41
N PRO A 110 -18.52 11.94 -33.42
CA PRO A 110 -18.39 11.52 -32.03
C PRO A 110 -18.94 10.11 -31.88
N HIS A 111 -18.18 9.25 -31.20
CA HIS A 111 -18.64 7.90 -30.85
C HIS A 111 -19.69 7.99 -29.73
N GLY A 112 -20.90 8.42 -30.08
CA GLY A 112 -22.03 8.59 -29.17
C GLY A 112 -22.83 7.31 -28.91
N SER A 113 -22.26 6.12 -29.14
CA SER A 113 -22.98 4.88 -28.88
C SER A 113 -23.31 4.77 -27.39
N ALA A 114 -24.51 4.31 -27.06
CA ALA A 114 -24.94 4.15 -25.66
C ALA A 114 -23.97 3.25 -24.88
N ALA A 115 -23.36 2.26 -25.54
CA ALA A 115 -22.32 1.40 -24.96
C ALA A 115 -21.07 2.20 -24.52
N PHE A 116 -20.63 3.18 -25.30
CA PHE A 116 -19.49 4.02 -24.96
C PHE A 116 -19.78 4.95 -23.78
N VAL A 117 -21.00 5.48 -23.70
CA VAL A 117 -21.44 6.28 -22.54
C VAL A 117 -21.42 5.43 -21.27
N VAL A 118 -21.99 4.22 -21.31
CA VAL A 118 -21.97 3.29 -20.18
C VAL A 118 -20.53 2.96 -19.77
N PHE A 119 -19.64 2.67 -20.74
CA PHE A 119 -18.23 2.44 -20.47
C PHE A 119 -17.57 3.64 -19.77
N SER A 120 -17.79 4.85 -20.28
CA SER A 120 -17.22 6.08 -19.69
C SER A 120 -17.73 6.34 -18.28
N VAL A 121 -19.01 6.07 -18.00
CA VAL A 121 -19.58 6.16 -16.65
C VAL A 121 -18.92 5.15 -15.71
N ILE A 122 -18.69 3.92 -16.15
CA ILE A 122 -17.98 2.90 -15.36
C ILE A 122 -16.56 3.36 -15.06
N VAL A 123 -15.83 3.87 -16.07
CA VAL A 123 -14.48 4.41 -15.87
C VAL A 123 -14.51 5.60 -14.89
N LEU A 124 -15.51 6.48 -14.98
CA LEU A 124 -15.67 7.61 -14.06
C LEU A 124 -15.84 7.12 -12.61
N LEU A 125 -16.63 6.07 -12.38
CA LEU A 125 -16.75 5.47 -11.03
C LEU A 125 -15.41 4.92 -10.53
N PHE A 126 -14.64 4.25 -11.39
CA PHE A 126 -13.29 3.80 -11.05
C PHE A 126 -12.34 4.97 -10.78
N ALA A 127 -12.43 6.06 -11.55
CA ALA A 127 -11.65 7.27 -11.36
C ALA A 127 -11.96 7.97 -10.02
N LEU A 128 -13.23 8.03 -9.63
CA LEU A 128 -13.67 8.55 -8.34
C LEU A 128 -13.12 7.70 -7.18
N TYR A 129 -13.23 6.37 -7.29
CA TYR A 129 -12.66 5.45 -6.29
C TYR A 129 -11.13 5.59 -6.20
N HIS A 130 -10.44 5.68 -7.33
CA HIS A 130 -9.00 5.91 -7.40
C HIS A 130 -8.61 7.22 -6.72
N SER A 131 -9.31 8.31 -7.05
CA SER A 131 -9.07 9.64 -6.47
C SER A 131 -9.29 9.65 -4.97
N PHE A 132 -10.40 9.05 -4.49
CA PHE A 132 -10.72 8.97 -3.06
C PHE A 132 -9.64 8.22 -2.27
N THR A 133 -9.24 7.05 -2.76
CA THR A 133 -8.21 6.24 -2.10
C THR A 133 -6.85 6.95 -2.14
N PHE A 134 -6.50 7.59 -3.25
CA PHE A 134 -5.26 8.38 -3.38
C PHE A 134 -5.23 9.56 -2.40
N LEU A 135 -6.28 10.38 -2.34
CA LEU A 135 -6.36 11.54 -1.45
C LEU A 135 -6.32 11.13 0.03
N THR A 136 -6.99 10.03 0.38
CA THR A 136 -6.97 9.48 1.73
C THR A 136 -5.55 9.04 2.14
N LEU A 137 -4.84 8.36 1.22
CA LEU A 137 -3.45 7.93 1.47
C LEU A 137 -2.48 9.11 1.47
N ALA A 138 -2.64 10.06 0.54
CA ALA A 138 -1.79 11.24 0.41
C ALA A 138 -1.83 12.12 1.67
N GLY A 139 -3.00 12.33 2.26
CA GLY A 139 -3.13 13.06 3.52
C GLY A 139 -2.52 12.34 4.73
N THR A 140 -2.30 11.02 4.64
CA THR A 140 -1.65 10.24 5.71
C THR A 140 -0.13 10.26 5.59
N ILE A 141 0.41 10.33 4.37
CA ILE A 141 1.87 10.31 4.13
C ILE A 141 2.50 11.67 4.46
N ILE A 142 1.77 12.75 4.21
CA ILE A 142 2.25 14.12 4.41
C ILE A 142 2.21 14.48 5.90
N HIS A 143 3.36 14.35 6.56
CA HIS A 143 3.55 14.76 7.95
C HIS A 143 4.06 16.20 8.01
N LEU A 144 3.15 17.16 7.95
CA LEU A 144 3.51 18.57 8.12
C LEU A 144 3.57 18.92 9.60
N ARG A 145 4.74 19.41 10.05
CA ARG A 145 4.90 20.04 11.36
C ARG A 145 4.85 21.55 11.12
N PHE A 146 3.87 22.22 11.69
CA PHE A 146 3.73 23.66 11.56
C PHE A 146 4.06 24.29 12.91
N ILE A 147 5.14 25.09 12.97
CA ILE A 147 5.58 25.85 14.17
C ILE A 147 5.57 24.96 15.43
N ASP A 148 6.38 23.90 15.41
CA ASP A 148 6.58 22.95 16.52
C ASP A 148 5.36 22.15 17.00
N ARG A 149 4.17 22.39 16.42
CA ARG A 149 2.96 21.61 16.70
C ARG A 149 2.71 20.60 15.57
N PRO A 150 2.47 19.31 15.89
CA PRO A 150 2.04 18.36 14.87
C PRO A 150 0.67 18.79 14.35
N VAL A 151 0.56 19.02 13.04
CA VAL A 151 -0.74 19.26 12.41
C VAL A 151 -1.50 17.93 12.43
N PRO A 152 -2.75 17.89 12.91
CA PRO A 152 -3.53 16.66 12.89
C PRO A 152 -3.73 16.22 11.44
N ALA A 153 -3.46 14.95 11.15
CA ALA A 153 -3.59 14.37 9.81
C ALA A 153 -4.98 14.60 9.19
N SER A 154 -6.03 14.70 10.02
CA SER A 154 -7.39 15.02 9.60
C SER A 154 -7.52 16.37 8.88
N LEU A 155 -6.79 17.41 9.31
CA LEU A 155 -6.82 18.71 8.64
C LEU A 155 -6.16 18.65 7.25
N ILE A 156 -5.08 17.88 7.14
CA ILE A 156 -4.38 17.68 5.87
C ILE A 156 -5.29 16.94 4.89
N VAL A 157 -5.92 15.84 5.33
CA VAL A 157 -6.91 15.10 4.54
C VAL A 157 -8.06 16.01 4.12
N LEU A 158 -8.65 16.76 5.05
CA LEU A 158 -9.76 17.68 4.75
C LEU A 158 -9.35 18.74 3.72
N SER A 159 -8.16 19.32 3.84
CA SER A 159 -7.67 20.33 2.90
C SER A 159 -7.52 19.79 1.48
N GLN A 160 -7.06 18.54 1.32
CA GLN A 160 -6.94 17.91 0.02
C GLN A 160 -8.31 17.59 -0.59
N PHE A 161 -9.25 17.10 0.22
CA PHE A 161 -10.63 16.90 -0.22
C PHE A 161 -11.30 18.21 -0.60
N ALA A 162 -11.07 19.28 0.17
CA ALA A 162 -11.58 20.61 -0.15
C ALA A 162 -11.00 21.13 -1.48
N LEU A 163 -9.69 21.02 -1.68
CA LEU A 163 -9.04 21.42 -2.93
C LEU A 163 -9.56 20.61 -4.12
N TRP A 164 -9.73 19.30 -3.97
CA TRP A 164 -10.28 18.43 -5.00
C TRP A 164 -11.73 18.81 -5.37
N ALA A 165 -12.56 19.10 -4.36
CA ALA A 165 -13.95 19.50 -4.57
C ALA A 165 -14.05 20.87 -5.26
N VAL A 166 -13.22 21.84 -4.84
CA VAL A 166 -13.15 23.17 -5.46
C VAL A 166 -12.69 23.04 -6.91
N ALA A 167 -11.62 22.29 -7.19
CA ALA A 167 -11.12 22.08 -8.55
C ALA A 167 -12.20 21.44 -9.45
N SER A 168 -12.89 20.42 -8.95
CA SER A 168 -14.00 19.77 -9.67
C SER A 168 -15.14 20.73 -9.96
N GLY A 169 -15.50 21.58 -8.99
CA GLY A 169 -16.54 22.61 -9.14
C GLY A 169 -16.16 23.69 -10.16
N VAL A 170 -14.91 24.16 -10.15
CA VAL A 170 -14.40 25.13 -11.14
C VAL A 170 -14.43 24.55 -12.54
N ILE A 171 -13.96 23.31 -12.73
CA ILE A 171 -13.99 22.64 -14.03
C ILE A 171 -15.44 22.48 -14.53
N ALA A 172 -16.34 22.02 -13.66
CA ALA A 172 -17.76 21.88 -14.01
C ALA A 172 -18.40 23.23 -14.39
N PHE A 173 -18.09 24.28 -13.63
CA PHE A 173 -18.57 25.64 -13.93
C PHE A 173 -18.06 26.13 -15.29
N VAL A 174 -16.76 25.98 -15.56
CA VAL A 174 -16.15 26.37 -16.85
C VAL A 174 -16.80 25.60 -18.00
N LEU A 175 -16.97 24.28 -17.88
CA LEU A 175 -17.60 23.47 -18.92
C LEU A 175 -19.06 23.85 -19.18
N ILE A 176 -19.85 24.12 -18.14
CA ILE A 176 -21.24 24.56 -18.29
C ILE A 176 -21.31 25.97 -18.88
N TRP A 177 -20.40 26.86 -18.49
CA TRP A 177 -20.35 28.22 -19.01
C TRP A 177 -19.99 28.26 -20.49
N PHE A 178 -18.97 27.52 -20.92
CA PHE A 178 -18.57 27.43 -22.34
C PHE A 178 -19.53 26.59 -23.20
N GLY A 179 -20.31 25.71 -22.57
CA GLY A 179 -21.30 24.87 -23.25
C GLY A 179 -22.66 25.54 -23.45
N ARG A 180 -22.89 26.73 -22.89
CA ARG A 180 -24.06 27.58 -23.15
C ARG A 180 -23.77 28.60 -24.24
#